data_AF-A0A433RP55-F1
#
_entry.id   AF-A0A433RP55-F1
#
_cell.length_a   1.000
_cell.length_b   1.000
_cell.length_c   1.000
_cell.angle_alpha   90.00
_cell.angle_beta   90.00
_cell.angle_gamma   90.00
#
_symmetry.space_group_name_H-M   'P 1'
#
loop_
_entity.id
_entity.type
_entity.pdbx_description
1 polymer ?
#
loop_
_entity_poly.entity_id
_entity_poly.type
_entity_poly.pdbx_seq_one_letter_code
_entity_poly.pdbx_strand_id
1 'polypeptide(L)'
;MKVQDHFEVLNYNTSVLKMPFTIAHVLITLILTILISVNDAPTSNIVLFILGSVLFSVLHWMGSWLFKRFSTFYLIVQLVIIFGVAMLVSDFGIILLIVYGGTLVAQSFYLYNSAKRFVAFLVLYIGSVIFMLSILYGQEKYDYAIFIFVISMLFILLGFATFNQKEVENRQLQLANKRIEALTKQNERQRMARNLHDSLIQ
;
A
#
# COMPACT_ATOMS: atom_id res chain seq x y z
N MET A 1 22.17 -10.69 14.83
CA MET A 1 20.84 -10.04 14.72
C MET A 1 20.11 -10.75 13.59
N LYS A 2 19.11 -11.57 13.91
CA LYS A 2 18.45 -12.45 12.92
C LYS A 2 17.51 -11.60 12.07
N VAL A 3 17.49 -11.84 10.76
CA VAL A 3 16.54 -11.23 9.79
C VAL A 3 15.07 -11.33 10.24
N GLN A 4 14.78 -12.28 11.13
CA GLN A 4 13.48 -12.51 11.75
C GLN A 4 13.02 -11.37 12.68
N ASP A 5 13.94 -10.67 13.35
CA ASP A 5 13.61 -9.60 14.30
C ASP A 5 13.15 -8.31 13.58
N HIS A 6 13.45 -8.15 12.28
CA HIS A 6 13.07 -6.95 11.54
C HIS A 6 11.58 -6.95 11.13
N PHE A 7 10.97 -8.13 10.97
CA PHE A 7 9.56 -8.29 10.60
C PHE A 7 8.59 -8.18 11.78
N GLU A 8 9.07 -8.29 13.03
CA GLU A 8 8.22 -8.17 14.24
C GLU A 8 8.01 -6.73 14.71
N VAL A 9 8.89 -5.79 14.34
CA VAL A 9 8.93 -4.45 14.94
C VAL A 9 8.20 -3.38 14.11
N LEU A 10 7.82 -3.68 12.87
CA LEU A 10 7.31 -2.66 11.96
C LEU A 10 5.77 -2.64 11.97
N ASN A 11 5.21 -1.96 12.98
CA ASN A 11 3.80 -1.62 13.03
C ASN A 11 3.53 -0.44 12.08
N TYR A 12 3.64 -0.71 10.78
CA TYR A 12 3.50 0.28 9.72
C TYR A 12 2.12 0.94 9.77
N ASN A 13 2.07 2.26 9.85
CA ASN A 13 0.82 2.99 9.69
C ASN A 13 0.40 2.96 8.21
N THR A 14 -0.23 1.86 7.81
CA THR A 14 -0.62 1.58 6.42
C THR A 14 -1.55 2.64 5.82
N SER A 15 -2.24 3.46 6.63
CA SER A 15 -3.16 4.50 6.14
C SER A 15 -2.47 5.55 5.26
N VAL A 16 -1.20 5.83 5.55
CA VAL A 16 -0.37 6.81 4.82
C VAL A 16 -0.12 6.33 3.39
N LEU A 17 0.03 5.02 3.22
CA LEU A 17 0.30 4.41 1.92
C LEU A 17 -1.00 4.12 1.14
N LYS A 18 -2.12 3.89 1.84
CA LYS A 18 -3.44 3.67 1.21
C LYS A 18 -3.89 4.88 0.39
N MET A 19 -3.69 6.09 0.89
CA MET A 19 -4.13 7.33 0.22
C MET A 19 -3.58 7.49 -1.22
N PRO A 20 -2.25 7.53 -1.46
CA PRO A 20 -1.71 7.68 -2.80
C PRO A 20 -2.13 6.55 -3.74
N PHE A 21 -2.18 5.31 -3.25
CA PHE A 21 -2.67 4.19 -4.06
C PHE A 21 -4.14 4.36 -4.44
N THR A 22 -5.00 4.78 -3.52
CA THR A 22 -6.43 4.99 -3.82
C THR A 22 -6.66 6.12 -4.80
N ILE A 23 -5.88 7.20 -4.73
CA ILE A 23 -5.89 8.26 -5.74
C ILE A 23 -5.49 7.69 -7.11
N ALA A 24 -4.41 6.90 -7.16
CA ALA A 24 -3.98 6.24 -8.40
C ALA A 24 -5.05 5.30 -8.97
N HIS A 25 -5.72 4.50 -8.14
CA HIS A 25 -6.83 3.64 -8.56
C HIS A 25 -7.99 4.43 -9.15
N VAL A 26 -8.42 5.51 -8.49
CA VAL A 26 -9.52 6.36 -8.97
C VAL A 26 -9.16 7.01 -10.31
N LEU A 27 -7.95 7.56 -10.43
CA LEU A 27 -7.47 8.16 -11.68
C LEU A 27 -7.41 7.14 -12.81
N ILE A 28 -6.85 5.96 -12.57
CA ILE A 28 -6.78 4.89 -13.57
C ILE A 28 -8.17 4.40 -13.93
N THR A 29 -9.09 4.22 -12.98
CA THR A 29 -10.47 3.82 -13.28
C THR A 29 -11.16 4.84 -14.16
N LEU A 30 -10.98 6.13 -13.88
CA LEU A 30 -11.55 7.19 -14.72
C LEU A 30 -10.98 7.14 -16.15
N ILE A 31 -9.65 7.08 -16.27
CA ILE A 31 -8.96 7.01 -17.58
C ILE A 31 -9.40 5.76 -18.35
N LEU A 32 -9.38 4.59 -17.72
CA LEU A 32 -9.79 3.33 -18.35
C LEU A 32 -11.26 3.34 -18.74
N THR A 33 -12.15 3.91 -17.91
CA THR A 33 -13.57 4.05 -18.27
C THR A 33 -13.74 4.85 -19.55
N ILE A 34 -13.01 5.96 -19.69
CA ILE A 34 -13.02 6.78 -20.91
C ILE A 34 -12.50 5.97 -22.09
N LEU A 35 -11.34 5.31 -21.95
CA LEU A 35 -10.75 4.51 -23.02
C LEU A 35 -11.67 3.38 -23.48
N ILE A 36 -12.28 2.64 -22.55
CA ILE A 36 -13.22 1.57 -22.84
C ILE A 36 -14.46 2.11 -23.56
N SER A 37 -14.98 3.25 -23.11
CA SER A 37 -16.14 3.89 -23.74
C SER A 37 -15.85 4.40 -25.15
N VAL A 38 -14.62 4.82 -25.44
CA VAL A 38 -14.20 5.26 -26.78
C VAL A 38 -14.02 4.08 -27.74
N ASN A 39 -13.76 2.87 -27.21
CA ASN A 39 -13.62 1.65 -28.02
C ASN A 39 -14.94 0.87 -28.16
N ASP A 40 -16.09 1.55 -28.02
CA ASP A 40 -17.43 0.98 -28.21
C ASP A 40 -17.71 -0.33 -27.44
N ALA A 41 -17.09 -0.48 -26.26
CA ALA A 41 -17.31 -1.65 -25.44
C ALA A 41 -18.76 -1.70 -24.91
N PRO A 42 -19.32 -2.91 -24.67
CA PRO A 42 -20.67 -3.05 -24.13
C PRO A 42 -20.84 -2.28 -22.82
N THR A 43 -21.95 -1.55 -22.67
CA THR A 43 -22.25 -0.78 -21.44
C THR A 43 -22.26 -1.66 -20.19
N SER A 44 -22.65 -2.93 -20.31
CA SER A 44 -22.57 -3.92 -19.23
C SER A 44 -21.15 -4.12 -18.73
N ASN A 45 -20.15 -4.16 -19.61
CA ASN A 45 -18.75 -4.35 -19.25
C ASN A 45 -18.21 -3.12 -18.51
N ILE A 46 -18.60 -1.93 -18.95
CA ILE A 46 -18.23 -0.67 -18.30
C ILE A 46 -18.80 -0.61 -16.88
N VAL A 47 -20.08 -0.95 -16.70
CA VAL A 47 -20.72 -0.97 -15.37
C VAL A 47 -20.06 -2.01 -14.46
N LEU A 48 -19.83 -3.23 -14.94
CA LEU A 48 -19.16 -4.27 -14.18
C LEU A 48 -17.71 -3.90 -13.82
N PHE A 49 -17.00 -3.24 -14.74
CA PHE A 49 -15.66 -2.71 -14.49
C PHE A 49 -15.66 -1.70 -13.33
N ILE A 50 -16.54 -0.69 -13.39
CA ILE A 50 -16.64 0.34 -12.36
C ILE A 50 -17.00 -0.30 -11.01
N LEU A 51 -17.99 -1.19 -10.99
CA LEU A 51 -18.40 -1.90 -9.76
C LEU A 51 -17.25 -2.73 -9.18
N GLY A 52 -16.50 -3.44 -10.02
CA GLY A 52 -15.33 -4.21 -9.62
C GLY A 52 -14.20 -3.34 -9.07
N SER A 53 -13.90 -2.20 -9.72
CA SER A 53 -12.90 -1.23 -9.24
C SER A 53 -13.29 -0.61 -7.90
N VAL A 54 -14.56 -0.26 -7.71
CA VAL A 54 -15.09 0.26 -6.44
C VAL A 54 -14.98 -0.82 -5.37
N LEU A 55 -15.41 -2.04 -5.65
CA LEU A 55 -15.33 -3.16 -4.72
C LEU A 55 -13.88 -3.44 -4.29
N PHE A 56 -12.94 -3.43 -5.25
CA PHE A 56 -11.52 -3.57 -4.96
C PHE A 56 -11.01 -2.46 -4.03
N SER A 57 -11.38 -1.21 -4.32
CA SER A 57 -10.97 -0.04 -3.53
C SER A 57 -11.53 -0.07 -2.11
N VAL A 58 -12.80 -0.47 -1.94
CA VAL A 58 -13.43 -0.66 -0.63
C VAL A 58 -12.70 -1.74 0.16
N LEU A 59 -12.44 -2.90 -0.46
CA LEU A 59 -11.69 -3.99 0.18
C LEU A 59 -10.29 -3.53 0.58
N HIS A 60 -9.59 -2.79 -0.27
CA HIS A 60 -8.26 -2.24 0.02
C HIS A 60 -8.26 -1.38 1.30
N TRP A 61 -9.26 -0.52 1.47
CA TRP A 61 -9.44 0.28 2.68
C TRP A 61 -9.73 -0.59 3.91
N MET A 62 -10.64 -1.56 3.78
CA MET A 62 -11.03 -2.48 4.85
C MET A 62 -9.95 -3.52 5.18
N GLY A 63 -8.90 -3.65 4.36
CA GLY A 63 -7.88 -4.70 4.45
C GLY A 63 -7.19 -4.81 5.80
N SER A 64 -6.98 -3.71 6.53
CA SER A 64 -6.38 -3.75 7.87
C SER A 64 -7.24 -4.47 8.91
N TRP A 65 -8.55 -4.50 8.73
CA TRP A 65 -9.49 -5.23 9.60
C TRP A 65 -9.68 -6.66 9.11
N LEU A 66 -9.95 -6.86 7.80
CA LEU A 66 -10.17 -8.20 7.24
C LEU A 66 -8.92 -9.08 7.31
N PHE A 67 -7.73 -8.53 7.08
CA PHE A 67 -6.50 -9.32 7.04
C PHE A 67 -6.15 -9.93 8.40
N LYS A 68 -6.48 -9.25 9.52
CA LYS A 68 -6.28 -9.79 10.87
C LYS A 68 -7.08 -11.07 11.11
N ARG A 69 -8.23 -11.22 10.44
CA ARG A 69 -9.14 -12.35 10.62
C ARG A 69 -9.00 -13.42 9.53
N PHE A 70 -8.75 -13.01 8.29
CA PHE A 70 -8.73 -13.88 7.10
C PHE A 70 -7.64 -13.47 6.09
N SER A 71 -6.40 -13.37 6.57
CA SER A 71 -5.22 -12.89 5.83
C SER A 71 -5.12 -13.38 4.37
N THR A 72 -4.98 -14.69 4.15
CA THR A 72 -4.75 -15.26 2.81
C THR A 72 -6.00 -15.22 1.94
N PHE A 73 -7.17 -15.49 2.53
CA PHE A 73 -8.44 -15.49 1.80
C PHE A 73 -8.78 -14.10 1.24
N TYR A 74 -8.56 -13.04 2.04
CA TYR A 74 -8.77 -11.66 1.61
C TYR A 74 -7.93 -11.31 0.36
N LEU A 75 -6.64 -11.66 0.35
CA LEU A 75 -5.77 -11.38 -0.80
C LEU A 75 -6.16 -12.18 -2.04
N ILE A 76 -6.60 -13.44 -1.87
CA ILE A 76 -7.09 -14.26 -2.97
C ILE A 76 -8.37 -13.66 -3.56
N VAL A 77 -9.31 -13.20 -2.73
CA VAL A 77 -10.54 -12.55 -3.20
C VAL A 77 -10.21 -11.28 -4.00
N GLN A 78 -9.29 -10.44 -3.51
CA GLN A 78 -8.84 -9.26 -4.25
C GLN A 78 -8.16 -9.62 -5.57
N LEU A 79 -7.36 -10.69 -5.60
CA LEU A 79 -6.74 -11.19 -6.81
C LEU A 79 -7.80 -11.62 -7.83
N VAL A 80 -8.80 -12.39 -7.43
CA VAL A 80 -9.89 -12.83 -8.30
C VAL A 80 -10.67 -11.64 -8.86
N ILE A 81 -10.93 -10.61 -8.05
CA ILE A 81 -11.61 -9.39 -8.51
C ILE A 81 -10.80 -8.67 -9.57
N ILE A 82 -9.50 -8.42 -9.33
CA ILE A 82 -8.62 -7.75 -10.31
C ILE A 82 -8.64 -8.52 -11.64
N PHE A 83 -8.49 -9.84 -11.57
CA PHE A 83 -8.42 -10.67 -12.76
C PHE A 83 -9.75 -10.68 -13.51
N GLY A 84 -10.88 -10.85 -12.82
CA GLY A 84 -12.20 -10.79 -13.43
C GLY A 84 -12.45 -9.45 -14.13
N VAL A 85 -12.08 -8.35 -13.46
CA VAL A 85 -12.22 -7.00 -14.03
C VAL A 85 -11.30 -6.78 -15.23
N ALA A 86 -10.05 -7.25 -15.18
CA ALA A 86 -9.12 -7.12 -16.30
C ALA A 86 -9.56 -7.95 -17.53
N MET A 87 -10.25 -9.09 -17.34
CA MET A 87 -10.82 -9.85 -18.47
C MET A 87 -11.96 -9.10 -19.19
N LEU A 88 -12.80 -8.35 -18.45
CA LEU A 88 -13.90 -7.57 -19.04
C LEU A 88 -13.42 -6.44 -19.95
N VAL A 89 -12.18 -5.99 -19.74
CA VAL A 89 -11.58 -4.82 -20.36
C VAL A 89 -10.55 -5.19 -21.43
N SER A 90 -10.37 -6.50 -21.70
CA SER A 90 -9.43 -7.11 -22.66
C SER A 90 -8.23 -6.23 -22.96
N ASP A 91 -8.26 -5.36 -23.96
CA ASP A 91 -7.14 -4.55 -24.44
C ASP A 91 -6.46 -3.66 -23.38
N PHE A 92 -7.21 -3.18 -22.38
CA PHE A 92 -6.64 -2.36 -21.29
C PHE A 92 -6.40 -3.12 -19.99
N GLY A 93 -6.65 -4.43 -19.97
CA GLY A 93 -6.47 -5.29 -18.79
C GLY A 93 -5.03 -5.26 -18.24
N ILE A 94 -4.02 -5.15 -19.10
CA ILE A 94 -2.61 -5.03 -18.69
C ILE A 94 -2.38 -3.80 -17.81
N ILE A 95 -2.96 -2.65 -18.14
CA ILE A 95 -2.80 -1.41 -17.37
C ILE A 95 -3.37 -1.61 -15.95
N LEU A 96 -4.50 -2.30 -15.86
CA LEU A 96 -5.12 -2.62 -14.58
C LEU A 96 -4.24 -3.56 -13.76
N LEU A 97 -3.70 -4.63 -14.36
CA LEU A 97 -2.77 -5.54 -13.68
C LEU A 97 -1.52 -4.84 -13.15
N ILE A 98 -0.97 -3.87 -13.89
CA ILE A 98 0.18 -3.09 -13.44
C ILE A 98 -0.14 -2.31 -12.16
N VAL A 99 -1.21 -1.51 -12.17
CA VAL A 99 -1.50 -0.58 -11.07
C VAL A 99 -2.18 -1.27 -9.89
N TYR A 100 -3.25 -2.02 -10.15
CA TYR A 100 -4.01 -2.70 -9.11
C TYR A 100 -3.24 -3.91 -8.57
N GLY A 101 -2.61 -4.68 -9.47
CA GLY A 101 -1.80 -5.82 -9.09
C GLY A 101 -0.51 -5.41 -8.36
N GLY A 102 0.16 -4.34 -8.80
CA GLY A 102 1.30 -3.76 -8.08
C GLY A 102 0.93 -3.32 -6.66
N THR A 103 -0.23 -2.66 -6.50
CA THR A 103 -0.76 -2.32 -5.17
C THR A 103 -1.05 -3.57 -4.33
N LEU A 104 -1.65 -4.62 -4.92
CA LEU A 104 -1.95 -5.85 -4.20
C LEU A 104 -0.67 -6.56 -3.71
N VAL A 105 0.37 -6.58 -4.54
CA VAL A 105 1.69 -7.11 -4.17
C VAL A 105 2.31 -6.28 -3.04
N ALA A 106 2.29 -4.96 -3.15
CA ALA A 106 2.77 -4.08 -2.09
C ALA A 106 1.97 -4.28 -0.78
N GLN A 107 0.65 -4.35 -0.87
CA GLN A 107 -0.22 -4.62 0.27
C GLN A 107 0.09 -5.97 0.93
N SER A 108 0.33 -7.02 0.14
CA SER A 108 0.73 -8.33 0.66
C SER A 108 2.07 -8.29 1.40
N PHE A 109 3.00 -7.44 0.94
CA PHE A 109 4.30 -7.27 1.56
C PHE A 109 4.19 -6.68 2.97
N TYR A 110 3.41 -5.60 3.15
CA TYR A 110 3.26 -4.96 4.47
C TYR A 110 2.34 -5.73 5.42
N LEU A 111 1.44 -6.56 4.89
CA LEU A 111 0.49 -7.32 5.70
C LEU A 111 1.06 -8.68 6.15
N TYR A 112 1.89 -9.33 5.34
CA TYR A 112 2.54 -10.58 5.74
C TYR A 112 3.78 -10.35 6.60
N ASN A 113 3.72 -10.73 7.88
CA ASN A 113 4.89 -10.77 8.76
C ASN A 113 5.88 -11.91 8.44
N SER A 114 5.68 -12.66 7.35
CA SER A 114 6.50 -13.82 6.99
C SER A 114 6.91 -13.76 5.52
N ALA A 115 8.23 -13.68 5.30
CA ALA A 115 8.81 -13.72 3.95
C ALA A 115 8.36 -14.95 3.15
N LYS A 116 8.19 -16.12 3.79
CA LYS A 116 7.70 -17.34 3.12
C LYS A 116 6.29 -17.17 2.55
N ARG A 117 5.38 -16.54 3.31
CA ARG A 117 4.00 -16.29 2.88
C ARG A 117 3.93 -15.23 1.78
N PHE A 118 4.74 -14.18 1.90
CA PHE A 118 4.88 -13.17 0.86
C PHE A 118 5.40 -13.78 -0.45
N VAL A 119 6.49 -14.56 -0.42
CA VAL A 119 7.05 -15.21 -1.61
C VAL A 119 6.04 -16.19 -2.23
N ALA A 120 5.32 -16.98 -1.42
CA ALA A 120 4.28 -17.87 -1.92
C ALA A 120 3.16 -17.08 -2.65
N PHE A 121 2.73 -15.96 -2.09
CA PHE A 121 1.74 -15.09 -2.73
C PHE A 121 2.29 -14.44 -4.00
N LEU A 122 3.54 -14.00 -4.00
CA LEU A 122 4.19 -13.39 -5.15
C LEU A 122 4.29 -14.37 -6.33
N VAL A 123 4.68 -15.62 -6.06
CA VAL A 123 4.71 -16.70 -7.06
C VAL A 123 3.30 -16.97 -7.60
N LEU A 124 2.29 -17.04 -6.72
CA LEU A 124 0.90 -17.21 -7.14
C LEU A 124 0.43 -16.05 -8.03
N TYR A 125 0.74 -14.81 -7.65
CA TYR A 125 0.40 -13.61 -8.40
C TYR A 125 1.04 -13.61 -9.79
N ILE A 126 2.36 -13.82 -9.88
CA ILE A 126 3.07 -13.86 -11.17
C ILE A 126 2.57 -15.01 -12.04
N GLY A 127 2.38 -16.20 -11.47
CA GLY A 127 1.83 -17.35 -12.19
C GLY A 127 0.44 -17.05 -12.75
N SER A 128 -0.40 -16.37 -11.96
CA SER A 128 -1.72 -15.92 -12.42
C SER A 128 -1.60 -14.91 -13.56
N VAL A 129 -0.73 -13.90 -13.44
CA VAL A 129 -0.51 -12.88 -14.48
C VAL A 129 -0.06 -13.52 -15.78
N ILE A 130 0.90 -14.44 -15.75
CA ILE A 130 1.37 -15.16 -16.93
C ILE A 130 0.21 -15.94 -17.57
N PHE A 131 -0.53 -16.70 -16.76
CA PHE A 131 -1.69 -17.46 -17.24
C PHE A 131 -2.73 -16.57 -17.92
N MET A 132 -3.02 -15.41 -17.33
CA MET A 132 -3.97 -14.45 -17.90
C MET A 132 -3.46 -13.82 -19.20
N LEU A 133 -2.17 -13.48 -19.27
CA LEU A 133 -1.57 -12.98 -20.51
C LEU A 133 -1.65 -14.03 -21.62
N SER A 134 -1.40 -15.31 -21.29
CA SER A 134 -1.55 -16.42 -22.23
C SER A 134 -2.98 -16.53 -22.79
N ILE A 135 -3.99 -16.36 -21.93
CA ILE A 135 -5.41 -16.47 -22.33
C ILE A 135 -5.84 -15.27 -23.18
N LEU A 136 -5.50 -14.05 -22.75
CA LEU A 136 -6.04 -12.83 -23.37
C LEU A 136 -5.27 -12.39 -24.61
N TYR A 137 -3.95 -12.59 -24.64
CA TYR A 137 -3.09 -12.03 -25.69
C TYR A 137 -2.11 -13.03 -26.31
N GLY A 138 -2.12 -14.29 -25.86
CA GLY A 138 -1.14 -15.28 -26.30
C GLY A 138 0.29 -14.98 -25.83
N GLN A 139 1.27 -15.62 -26.47
CA GLN A 139 2.67 -15.57 -26.02
C GLN A 139 3.39 -14.25 -26.34
N GLU A 140 2.85 -13.45 -27.28
CA GLU A 140 3.49 -12.21 -27.75
C GLU A 140 3.54 -11.10 -26.69
N LYS A 141 2.76 -11.22 -25.62
CA LYS A 141 2.68 -10.23 -24.55
C LYS A 141 3.33 -10.68 -23.23
N TYR A 142 4.13 -11.76 -23.24
CA TYR A 142 4.82 -12.21 -22.03
C TYR A 142 5.84 -11.21 -21.48
N ASP A 143 6.39 -10.34 -22.33
CA ASP A 143 7.30 -9.27 -21.91
C ASP A 143 6.62 -8.29 -20.91
N TYR A 144 5.29 -8.14 -21.01
CA TYR A 144 4.52 -7.35 -20.04
C TYR A 144 4.50 -7.98 -18.64
N ALA A 145 4.68 -9.29 -18.51
CA ALA A 145 4.79 -9.94 -17.20
C ALA A 145 6.03 -9.43 -16.44
N ILE A 146 7.15 -9.24 -17.15
CA ILE A 146 8.38 -8.68 -16.58
C ILE A 146 8.13 -7.23 -16.16
N PHE A 147 7.45 -6.45 -16.99
CA PHE A 147 7.10 -5.07 -16.68
C PHE A 147 6.19 -4.96 -15.45
N ILE A 148 5.15 -5.78 -15.37
CA ILE A 148 4.24 -5.88 -14.22
C ILE A 148 5.04 -6.25 -12.96
N PHE A 149 5.96 -7.21 -13.06
CA PHE A 149 6.80 -7.61 -11.94
C PHE A 149 7.70 -6.48 -11.44
N VAL A 150 8.42 -5.80 -12.34
CA VAL A 150 9.30 -4.68 -12.00
C VAL A 150 8.52 -3.54 -11.34
N ILE A 151 7.37 -3.16 -11.90
CA ILE A 151 6.52 -2.12 -11.31
C ILE A 151 6.02 -2.56 -9.92
N SER A 152 5.60 -3.81 -9.76
CA SER A 152 5.18 -4.33 -8.46
C SER A 152 6.30 -4.21 -7.41
N MET A 153 7.55 -4.44 -7.79
CA MET A 153 8.71 -4.24 -6.91
C MET A 153 8.94 -2.75 -6.59
N LEU A 154 8.77 -1.85 -7.56
CA LEU A 154 8.85 -0.40 -7.32
C LEU A 154 7.80 0.06 -6.30
N PHE A 155 6.59 -0.48 -6.34
CA PHE A 155 5.54 -0.16 -5.37
C PHE A 155 5.95 -0.60 -3.94
N ILE A 156 6.61 -1.75 -3.80
CA ILE A 156 7.17 -2.19 -2.51
C ILE A 156 8.23 -1.22 -2.00
N LEU A 157 9.18 -0.84 -2.87
CA LEU A 157 10.26 0.11 -2.57
C LEU A 157 9.72 1.48 -2.13
N LEU A 158 8.69 1.98 -2.80
CA LEU A 158 8.03 3.24 -2.45
C LEU A 158 7.41 3.21 -1.05
N GLY A 159 6.72 2.13 -0.69
CA GLY A 159 6.20 2.05 0.67
C GLY A 159 7.30 1.90 1.72
N PHE A 160 8.38 1.17 1.43
CA PHE A 160 9.56 1.14 2.31
C PHE A 160 10.15 2.53 2.55
N ALA A 161 10.38 3.30 1.49
CA ALA A 161 10.90 4.67 1.58
C ALA A 161 9.99 5.56 2.43
N THR A 162 8.67 5.45 2.21
CA THR A 162 7.66 6.21 2.97
C THR A 162 7.66 5.87 4.44
N PHE A 163 7.77 4.58 4.80
CA PHE A 163 7.79 4.15 6.19
C PHE A 163 9.08 4.56 6.91
N ASN A 164 10.23 4.41 6.25
CA ASN A 164 11.51 4.83 6.82
C ASN A 164 11.54 6.34 7.09
N GLN A 165 11.01 7.15 6.17
CA GLN A 165 10.92 8.61 6.35
C GLN A 165 10.10 8.97 7.59
N LYS A 166 8.93 8.34 7.78
CA LYS A 166 8.09 8.60 8.96
C LYS A 166 8.72 8.16 10.27
N GLU A 167 9.49 7.08 10.27
CA GLU A 167 10.23 6.67 11.45
C GLU A 167 11.29 7.71 11.84
N VAL A 168 11.99 8.27 10.85
CA VAL A 168 12.96 9.37 11.06
C VAL A 168 12.26 10.61 11.61
N GLU A 169 11.14 11.03 11.02
CA GLU A 169 10.35 12.19 11.48
C GLU A 169 9.86 12.01 12.92
N ASN A 170 9.31 10.84 13.25
CA ASN A 170 8.86 10.54 14.62
C ASN A 170 10.00 10.57 15.64
N ARG A 171 11.17 10.03 15.29
CA ARG A 171 12.35 10.08 16.17
C ARG A 171 12.80 11.53 16.41
N GLN A 172 12.79 12.36 15.37
CA GLN A 172 13.13 13.78 15.50
C GLN A 172 12.15 14.53 16.39
N LEU A 173 10.84 14.29 16.24
CA LEU A 173 9.80 14.87 17.09
C LEU A 173 9.96 14.46 18.56
N GLN A 174 10.24 13.18 18.82
CA GLN A 174 10.48 12.69 20.19
C GLN A 174 11.71 13.36 20.83
N LEU A 175 12.80 13.54 20.07
CA LEU A 175 13.99 14.24 20.54
C LEU A 175 13.71 15.72 20.81
N ALA A 176 12.95 16.39 19.95
CA ALA A 176 12.55 17.78 20.14
C ALA A 176 11.68 17.94 21.40
N ASN A 177 10.69 17.07 21.61
CA ASN A 177 9.83 17.08 22.80
C ASN A 177 10.63 16.88 24.09
N LYS A 178 11.56 15.91 24.12
CA LYS A 178 12.45 15.71 25.28
C LYS A 178 13.31 16.93 25.57
N ARG A 179 13.77 17.63 24.54
CA ARG A 179 14.56 18.87 24.70
C ARG A 179 13.73 20.01 25.27
N ILE A 180 12.49 20.18 24.81
CA ILE A 180 11.55 21.18 25.36
C ILE A 180 11.27 20.87 26.83
N GLU A 181 10.99 19.61 27.19
CA GLU A 181 10.74 19.21 28.57
C GLU A 181 11.93 19.48 29.50
N ALA A 182 13.15 19.18 29.04
CA ALA A 182 14.38 19.48 29.77
C ALA A 182 14.57 21.00 29.99
N LEU A 183 14.33 21.81 28.95
CA LEU A 183 14.43 23.27 29.03
C LEU A 183 13.35 23.86 29.96
N THR A 184 12.11 23.38 29.88
CA THR A 184 11.02 23.81 30.77
C THR A 184 11.35 23.48 32.22
N LYS A 185 11.88 22.28 32.51
CA LYS A 185 12.29 21.89 33.86
C LYS A 185 13.43 22.76 34.39
N GLN A 186 14.38 23.14 33.53
CA GLN A 186 15.46 24.04 33.90
C GLN A 186 14.95 25.46 34.18
N ASN A 187 14.04 25.98 33.33
CA ASN A 187 13.40 27.27 33.53
C ASN A 187 12.60 27.31 34.83
N GLU A 188 11.82 26.27 35.14
CA GLU A 188 11.09 26.17 36.40
C GLU A 188 12.03 26.13 37.62
N ARG A 189 13.16 25.41 37.52
CA ARG A 189 14.19 25.41 38.58
C ARG A 189 14.79 26.80 38.81
N GLN A 190 15.11 27.52 37.74
CA GLN A 190 15.61 28.90 37.84
C GLN A 190 14.55 29.85 38.39
N ARG A 191 13.30 29.70 37.98
CA ARG A 191 12.17 30.49 38.50
C ARG A 191 11.97 30.28 40.00
N MET A 192 12.01 29.03 40.46
CA MET A 192 11.95 28.70 41.89
C MET A 192 13.15 29.27 42.65
N ALA A 193 14.37 29.14 42.12
CA ALA A 193 15.56 29.72 42.75
C ALA A 193 15.46 31.25 42.88
N ARG A 194 14.91 31.93 41.86
CA ARG A 194 14.65 33.38 41.93
C ARG A 194 13.60 33.71 42.99
N ASN A 195 12.47 33.02 42.99
CA ASN A 195 11.42 33.24 44.01
C ASN A 195 11.92 32.96 45.44
N LEU A 196 12.77 31.94 45.63
CA LEU A 196 13.44 31.66 46.90
C LEU A 196 14.40 32.79 47.31
N HIS A 197 15.16 33.33 46.37
CA HIS A 197 16.06 34.45 46.62
C HIS A 197 15.30 35.71 47.04
N ASP A 198 14.23 36.05 46.30
CA ASP A 198 13.39 37.22 46.59
C ASP A 198 12.68 37.09 47.96
N SER A 199 12.30 35.88 48.36
CA SER A 199 11.70 35.60 49.68
C SER A 199 12.67 35.65 50.86
N LEU A 200 13.98 35.47 50.65
CA LEU A 200 14.99 35.49 51.72
C LEU A 200 15.49 36.90 52.05
N ILE A 201 15.28 37.86 51.14
CA ILE A 201 15.73 39.24 51.28
C ILE A 201 14.66 40.12 51.98
N GLN A 202 13.43 39.62 52.06
CA GLN A 202 12.29 40.27 52.71
C GLN A 202 12.14 39.82 54.17
#